data_AF-A0A354T7W8-F1
#
_entry.id   AF-A0A354T7W8-F1
#
_cell.length_a   1.000
_cell.length_b   1.000
_cell.length_c   1.000
_cell.angle_alpha   90.00
_cell.angle_beta   90.00
_cell.angle_gamma   90.00
#
_symmetry.space_group_name_H-M   'P 1'
#
loop_
_entity.id
_entity.type
_entity.pdbx_description
1 polymer ?
#
loop_
_entity_poly.entity_id
_entity_poly.type
_entity_poly.pdbx_seq_one_letter_code
_entity_poly.pdbx_strand_id
1 'polypeptide(L)' 'GDQIIINAKITKVRGDKLAAAECNCTVDGQVVSSAELMFAMVGAGEE' A
#
# COMPACT_ATOMS: atom_id res chain seq x y z
N GLY A 1 -14.96 13.78 -13.35
CA GLY A 1 -14.54 12.54 -12.67
C GLY A 1 -13.43 12.91 -11.74
N ASP A 2 -13.32 12.20 -10.62
CA ASP A 2 -12.42 12.60 -9.53
C ASP A 2 -11.05 11.96 -9.72
N GLN A 3 -9.99 12.70 -9.38
CA GLN A 3 -8.64 12.14 -9.32
C GLN A 3 -8.38 11.64 -7.91
N ILE A 4 -8.04 10.35 -7.79
CA ILE A 4 -7.58 9.78 -6.53
C ILE A 4 -6.04 9.77 -6.50
N ILE A 5 -5.47 10.34 -5.46
CA ILE A 5 -4.03 10.26 -5.15
C ILE A 5 -3.87 9.17 -4.11
N ILE A 6 -3.03 8.18 -4.38
CA ILE A 6 -2.74 7.08 -3.45
C ILE A 6 -1.31 7.22 -2.97
N ASN A 7 -1.13 7.39 -1.66
CA ASN A 7 0.17 7.40 -1.01
C ASN A 7 0.31 6.12 -0.19
N ALA A 8 1.38 5.36 -0.43
CA ALA A 8 1.72 4.17 0.34
C ALA A 8 3.12 4.31 0.93
N LYS A 9 3.24 4.16 2.24
CA LYS A 9 4.51 4.21 2.97
C LYS A 9 4.78 2.83 3.56
N ILE A 10 5.88 2.19 3.13
CA ILE A 10 6.32 0.93 3.75
C ILE A 10 6.70 1.21 5.21
N THR A 11 6.05 0.53 6.14
CA THR A 11 6.27 0.65 7.58
C THR A 11 7.13 -0.49 8.11
N LYS A 12 7.07 -1.67 7.48
CA LYS A 12 7.83 -2.85 7.91
C LYS A 12 8.12 -3.77 6.74
N VAL A 13 9.31 -4.37 6.76
CA VAL A 13 9.67 -5.49 5.88
C VAL A 13 10.22 -6.61 6.76
N ARG A 14 9.74 -7.84 6.56
CA ARG A 14 10.20 -9.02 7.30
C ARG A 14 10.80 -10.03 6.31
N GLY A 15 12.13 -9.98 6.22
CA GLY A 15 12.87 -10.76 5.24
C GLY A 15 12.50 -10.33 3.82
N ASP A 16 12.37 -11.31 2.94
CA ASP A 16 12.00 -11.17 1.53
C ASP A 16 10.55 -11.60 1.24
N LYS A 17 9.77 -11.96 2.27
CA LYS A 17 8.44 -12.58 2.10
C LYS A 17 7.27 -11.68 2.47
N LEU A 18 7.41 -10.76 3.41
CA LEU A 18 6.30 -9.95 3.92
C LEU A 18 6.67 -8.47 4.03
N ALA A 19 5.79 -7.60 3.58
CA ALA A 19 5.88 -6.16 3.77
C ALA A 19 4.56 -5.62 4.34
N ALA A 20 4.64 -4.57 5.15
CA ALA A 20 3.50 -3.82 5.64
C ALA A 20 3.63 -2.36 5.18
N ALA A 21 2.52 -1.74 4.82
CA ALA A 21 2.48 -0.32 4.47
C ALA A 21 1.25 0.37 5.06
N GLU A 22 1.42 1.64 5.39
CA GLU A 22 0.34 2.56 5.67
C GLU A 22 -0.06 3.25 4.36
N CYS A 23 -1.34 3.25 4.03
CA CYS A 23 -1.88 3.82 2.82
C CYS A 23 -2.90 4.90 3.13
N ASN A 24 -2.84 6.02 2.41
CA ASN A 24 -3.89 7.04 2.40
C ASN A 24 -4.26 7.38 0.96
N CYS A 25 -5.55 7.61 0.75
CA CYS A 25 -6.10 8.05 -0.53
C CYS A 25 -6.74 9.43 -0.36
N THR A 26 -6.41 10.37 -1.24
CA THR A 26 -7.01 11.70 -1.24
C THR A 26 -7.68 12.06 -2.57
N VAL A 27 -8.74 12.87 -2.49
CA VAL A 27 -9.38 13.55 -3.62
C VAL A 27 -9.44 15.03 -3.25
N ASP A 28 -8.95 15.92 -4.10
CA ASP A 28 -8.85 17.36 -3.83
C ASP A 28 -8.17 17.68 -2.48
N GLY A 29 -7.17 16.88 -2.11
CA GLY A 29 -6.42 17.01 -0.85
C GLY A 29 -7.16 16.50 0.40
N GLN A 30 -8.41 16.06 0.29
CA GLN A 30 -9.15 15.46 1.41
C GLN A 30 -8.96 13.94 1.45
N VAL A 31 -8.72 13.39 2.64
CA VAL A 31 -8.62 11.93 2.82
C VAL A 31 -9.99 11.30 2.65
N VAL A 32 -10.09 10.41 1.66
CA VAL A 32 -11.31 9.64 1.38
C VAL A 32 -11.18 8.18 1.82
N SER A 33 -9.96 7.70 2.05
CA SER A 33 -9.68 6.36 2.57
C SER A 33 -8.31 6.27 3.24
N SER A 34 -8.19 5.39 4.23
CA SER A 34 -6.93 5.06 4.90
C SER A 34 -6.94 3.61 5.36
N ALA A 35 -5.81 2.92 5.25
CA ALA A 35 -5.67 1.54 5.70
C ALA A 35 -4.21 1.19 6.02
N GLU A 36 -4.01 0.22 6.91
CA GLU A 36 -2.75 -0.52 7.02
C GLU A 36 -2.90 -1.84 6.24
N LEU A 37 -1.95 -2.09 5.35
CA LEU A 37 -1.95 -3.27 4.48
C LEU A 37 -0.72 -4.12 4.76
N MET A 38 -0.90 -5.45 4.70
CA MET A 38 0.20 -6.41 4.69
C MET A 38 0.15 -7.22 3.39
N PHE A 39 1.30 -7.36 2.75
CA PHE A 39 1.45 -8.04 1.46
C PHE A 39 2.49 -9.14 1.60
N ALA A 40 2.22 -10.28 0.96
CA ALA A 40 3.24 -11.28 0.69
C ALA A 40 3.93 -10.96 -0.63
N MET A 41 5.25 -11.00 -0.63
CA MET A 41 6.07 -10.86 -1.84
C MET A 41 6.26 -12.27 -2.42
N VAL A 42 5.79 -12.48 -3.64
CA VAL A 42 5.94 -13.74 -4.38
C VAL A 42 6.88 -13.47 -5.56
N GLY A 43 7.86 -14.35 -5.76
CA GLY A 43 8.77 -14.25 -6.90
C GLY A 43 8.03 -14.46 -8.22
N ALA A 44 8.42 -13.74 -9.27
CA ALA A 44 7.89 -13.98 -10.61
C ALA A 44 8.34 -15.38 -11.10
N GLY A 45 7.45 -16.37 -11.01
CA GLY A 45 7.70 -17.75 -11.48
C GLY A 45 7.50 -18.86 -10.44
N GLU A 46 7.08 -18.53 -9.21
CA GLU A 46 6.61 -19.53 -8.25
C GLU A 46 5.07 -19.64 -8.37
N GLU A 47 4.60 -20.60 -9.17
CA GLU A 47 3.20 -21.11 -9.17
C GLU A 47 3.05 -22.25 -8.16
#